data_AF-A0A0A2GX77-F1
#
_entry.id   AF-A0A0A2GX77-F1
#
_cell.length_a   1.000
_cell.length_b   1.000
_cell.length_c   1.000
_cell.angle_alpha   90.00
_cell.angle_beta   90.00
_cell.angle_gamma   90.00
#
_symmetry.space_group_name_H-M   'P 1'
#
loop_
_entity.id
_entity.type
_entity.pdbx_description
1 polymer ?
#
loop_
_entity_poly.entity_id
_entity_poly.type
_entity_poly.pdbx_seq_one_letter_code
_entity_poly.pdbx_strand_id
1 'polypeptide(L)'
;MATLLLCATSFAQVDKTHETFFETDKYDLVAIENAKLERFIGSLPLDKIEDISIYGYCDDRGTDAYNKWLSQERANTIKQKFVDRGIADSIIKNSDGKGELLLTRLDDVGSEVQRTLNRKVEIIVSLLQPRVVSKEAVAREKELEETKDSYKTFEDEPIIKGDRILLKNILFKTNYSYIHGKSRKDLNKLAKYLAAHPEIIFKIQGHVCCVDHGRDGIDLKTGKRNLSEARAKFIYDYLADHGVAKKRMRYQGFGSRFPLGGDPKDDKRVEILVTYVKKVKPKKK
;
A
#
# COMPACT_ATOMS: atom_id res chain seq x y z
N MET A 1 36.70 22.18 -23.83
CA MET A 1 36.10 21.51 -22.66
C MET A 1 34.83 20.81 -23.12
N ALA A 2 34.83 19.48 -23.22
CA ALA A 2 33.66 18.70 -23.58
C ALA A 2 33.02 18.17 -22.29
N THR A 3 31.86 18.74 -21.93
CA THR A 3 31.11 18.31 -20.75
C THR A 3 30.33 17.04 -21.10
N LEU A 4 30.84 15.89 -20.66
CA LEU A 4 30.17 14.60 -20.80
C LEU A 4 28.97 14.57 -19.83
N LEU A 5 27.76 14.73 -20.38
CA LEU A 5 26.51 14.61 -19.62
C LEU A 5 26.24 13.11 -19.36
N LEU A 6 26.61 12.63 -18.18
CA LEU A 6 26.32 11.27 -17.74
C LEU A 6 24.82 11.19 -17.39
N CYS A 7 23.99 10.84 -18.37
CA CYS A 7 22.57 10.60 -18.16
C CYS A 7 22.40 9.26 -17.42
N ALA A 8 22.33 9.32 -16.09
CA ALA A 8 22.00 8.16 -15.27
C ALA A 8 20.52 7.81 -15.50
N THR A 9 20.25 6.90 -16.43
CA THR A 9 18.94 6.26 -16.55
C THR A 9 18.75 5.34 -15.36
N SER A 10 18.05 5.82 -14.33
CA SER A 10 17.54 5.00 -13.25
C SER A 10 16.40 4.13 -13.80
N PHE A 11 16.73 2.92 -14.23
CA PHE A 11 15.71 1.89 -14.45
C PHE A 11 15.17 1.46 -13.09
N ALA A 12 14.11 2.12 -12.62
CA ALA A 12 13.27 1.55 -11.58
C ALA A 12 12.65 0.28 -12.17
N GLN A 13 13.08 -0.88 -11.70
CA GLN A 13 12.51 -2.16 -12.14
C GLN A 13 11.10 -2.26 -11.54
N VAL A 14 10.10 -1.94 -12.37
CA VAL A 14 8.68 -1.99 -12.04
C VAL A 14 8.27 -3.46 -11.90
N ASP A 15 7.49 -3.77 -10.86
CA ASP A 15 6.86 -5.08 -10.69
C ASP A 15 6.20 -5.55 -11.98
N LYS A 16 6.23 -6.87 -12.22
CA LYS A 16 5.55 -7.47 -13.35
C LYS A 16 4.16 -7.91 -12.91
N THR A 17 3.12 -7.37 -13.53
CA THR A 17 1.74 -7.74 -13.23
C THR A 17 1.11 -8.51 -14.38
N HIS A 18 0.18 -9.39 -14.05
CA HIS A 18 -0.64 -10.13 -15.01
C HIS A 18 -2.02 -10.37 -14.42
N GLU A 19 -3.03 -10.37 -15.28
CA GLU A 19 -4.39 -10.76 -14.90
C GLU A 19 -4.79 -11.97 -15.73
N THR A 20 -5.42 -12.94 -15.07
CA THR A 20 -5.94 -14.14 -15.70
C THR A 20 -7.43 -14.25 -15.42
N PHE A 21 -8.23 -14.45 -16.46
CA PHE A 21 -9.68 -14.42 -16.37
C PHE A 21 -10.28 -15.82 -16.32
N PHE A 22 -11.46 -15.94 -15.71
CA PHE A 22 -12.15 -17.21 -15.49
C PHE A 22 -13.60 -17.16 -15.95
N GLU A 23 -14.08 -18.30 -16.41
CA GLU A 23 -15.50 -18.49 -16.70
C GLU A 23 -16.34 -18.46 -15.41
N THR A 24 -17.64 -18.21 -15.59
CA THR A 24 -18.60 -18.24 -14.49
C THR A 24 -18.55 -19.61 -13.81
N ASP A 25 -18.49 -19.62 -12.48
CA ASP A 25 -18.50 -20.83 -11.67
C ASP A 25 -17.32 -21.81 -11.92
N LYS A 26 -16.22 -21.31 -12.51
CA LYS A 26 -15.02 -22.11 -12.80
C LYS A 26 -13.78 -21.54 -12.14
N TYR A 27 -12.89 -22.45 -11.74
CA TYR A 27 -11.53 -22.17 -11.31
C TYR A 27 -10.47 -22.83 -12.21
N ASP A 28 -10.88 -23.55 -13.25
CA ASP A 28 -10.01 -24.05 -14.31
C ASP A 28 -9.77 -22.97 -15.36
N LEU A 29 -8.55 -22.95 -15.91
CA LEU A 29 -8.19 -22.01 -16.97
C LEU A 29 -8.62 -22.53 -18.33
N VAL A 30 -9.28 -21.67 -19.11
CA VAL A 30 -9.47 -21.90 -20.54
C VAL A 30 -8.13 -21.86 -21.27
N ALA A 31 -8.02 -22.57 -22.39
CA ALA A 31 -6.75 -22.74 -23.11
C ALA A 31 -6.04 -21.42 -23.46
N ILE A 32 -6.81 -20.40 -23.83
CA ILE A 32 -6.29 -19.07 -24.18
C ILE A 32 -5.66 -18.38 -22.95
N GLU A 33 -6.36 -18.38 -21.82
CA GLU A 33 -5.88 -17.76 -20.58
C GLU A 33 -4.68 -18.52 -20.02
N ASN A 34 -4.69 -19.86 -20.10
CA ASN A 34 -3.52 -20.67 -19.78
C ASN A 34 -2.31 -20.28 -20.66
N ALA A 35 -2.48 -20.17 -21.98
CA ALA A 35 -1.37 -19.79 -22.88
C ALA A 35 -0.81 -18.38 -22.58
N LYS A 36 -1.67 -17.41 -22.20
CA LYS A 36 -1.25 -16.07 -21.79
C LYS A 36 -0.44 -16.11 -20.49
N LEU A 37 -0.92 -16.85 -19.49
CA LEU A 37 -0.24 -17.03 -18.21
C LEU A 37 1.13 -17.70 -18.40
N GLU A 38 1.19 -18.76 -19.20
CA GLU A 38 2.44 -19.46 -19.50
C GLU A 38 3.48 -18.55 -20.18
N ARG A 39 3.02 -17.71 -21.12
CA ARG A 39 3.87 -16.69 -21.74
C ARG A 39 4.34 -15.65 -20.71
N PHE A 40 3.48 -15.23 -19.79
CA PHE A 40 3.86 -14.31 -18.72
C PHE A 40 4.93 -14.93 -17.83
N ILE A 41 4.71 -16.15 -17.32
CA ILE A 41 5.67 -16.85 -16.46
C ILE A 41 7.01 -17.04 -17.17
N GLY A 42 6.99 -17.46 -18.44
CA GLY A 42 8.20 -17.63 -19.25
C GLY A 42 8.96 -16.32 -19.55
N SER A 43 8.34 -15.16 -19.38
CA SER A 43 8.99 -13.86 -19.54
C SER A 43 9.67 -13.35 -18.26
N LEU A 44 9.45 -14.02 -17.13
CA LEU A 44 9.97 -13.59 -15.84
C LEU A 44 11.45 -13.98 -15.68
N PRO A 45 12.31 -13.09 -15.19
CA PRO A 45 13.66 -13.45 -14.79
C PRO A 45 13.60 -14.22 -13.46
N LEU A 46 13.46 -15.54 -13.54
CA LEU A 46 13.19 -16.42 -12.39
C LEU A 46 14.19 -16.26 -11.24
N ASP A 47 15.46 -16.05 -11.57
CA ASP A 47 16.57 -15.81 -10.64
C ASP A 47 16.47 -14.48 -9.87
N LYS A 48 15.64 -13.57 -10.35
CA LYS A 48 15.43 -12.25 -9.77
C LYS A 48 14.07 -12.10 -9.10
N ILE A 49 13.27 -13.15 -9.03
CA ILE A 49 11.98 -13.09 -8.34
C ILE A 49 12.26 -13.05 -6.84
N GLU A 50 11.80 -11.99 -6.20
CA GLU A 50 11.85 -11.84 -4.74
C GLU A 50 10.62 -12.50 -4.10
N ASP A 51 9.45 -12.21 -4.65
CA ASP A 51 8.19 -12.80 -4.22
C ASP A 51 7.13 -12.72 -5.31
N ILE A 52 6.09 -13.54 -5.13
CA ILE A 52 4.87 -13.52 -5.94
C ILE A 52 3.66 -13.38 -5.01
N SER A 53 2.75 -12.49 -5.39
CA SER A 53 1.44 -12.35 -4.75
C SER A 53 0.32 -12.64 -5.75
N ILE A 54 -0.64 -13.45 -5.33
CA ILE A 54 -1.74 -13.98 -6.14
C ILE A 54 -3.05 -13.67 -5.42
N TYR A 55 -3.95 -12.94 -6.07
CA TYR A 55 -5.23 -12.52 -5.50
C TYR A 55 -6.37 -12.89 -6.43
N GLY A 56 -7.23 -13.82 -5.99
CA GLY A 56 -8.41 -14.24 -6.75
C GLY A 56 -9.64 -13.43 -6.41
N TYR A 57 -10.52 -13.25 -7.39
CA TYR A 57 -11.76 -12.49 -7.28
C TYR A 57 -12.92 -13.21 -7.97
N CYS A 58 -14.14 -12.93 -7.51
CA CYS A 58 -15.41 -13.34 -8.11
C CYS A 58 -16.21 -12.12 -8.56
N ASP A 59 -17.24 -12.38 -9.39
CA ASP A 59 -18.26 -11.38 -9.66
C ASP A 59 -19.26 -11.25 -8.48
N ASP A 60 -20.25 -10.37 -8.61
CA ASP A 60 -21.24 -10.01 -7.58
C ASP A 60 -22.30 -11.09 -7.32
N ARG A 61 -22.22 -12.25 -7.97
CA ARG A 61 -23.24 -13.31 -7.86
C ARG A 61 -22.75 -14.43 -6.95
N GLY A 62 -23.67 -15.02 -6.19
CA GLY A 62 -23.37 -16.08 -5.23
C GLY A 62 -23.39 -15.57 -3.79
N THR A 63 -23.12 -16.46 -2.83
CA THR A 63 -22.99 -16.05 -1.42
C THR A 63 -21.56 -15.62 -1.14
N ASP A 64 -21.35 -14.73 -0.17
CA ASP A 64 -20.02 -14.32 0.28
C ASP A 64 -19.11 -15.52 0.59
N ALA A 65 -19.65 -16.53 1.28
CA ALA A 65 -18.93 -17.74 1.62
C ALA A 65 -18.51 -18.53 0.38
N TYR A 66 -19.41 -18.66 -0.59
CA TYR A 66 -19.12 -19.34 -1.85
C TYR A 66 -18.08 -18.56 -2.68
N ASN A 67 -18.26 -17.26 -2.83
CA ASN A 67 -17.34 -16.39 -3.56
C ASN A 67 -15.96 -16.38 -2.92
N LYS A 68 -15.88 -16.44 -1.59
CA LYS A 68 -14.61 -16.56 -0.86
C LYS A 68 -13.90 -17.87 -1.17
N TRP A 69 -14.61 -19.00 -1.19
CA TRP A 69 -14.05 -20.29 -1.58
C TRP A 69 -13.62 -20.32 -3.05
N LEU A 70 -14.51 -19.94 -3.98
CA LEU A 70 -14.24 -20.00 -5.42
C LEU A 70 -13.05 -19.11 -5.82
N SER A 71 -12.97 -17.91 -5.27
CA SER A 71 -11.82 -17.03 -5.49
C SER A 71 -10.51 -17.59 -4.92
N GLN A 72 -10.56 -18.38 -3.83
CA GLN A 72 -9.39 -19.05 -3.28
C GLN A 72 -8.92 -20.17 -4.20
N GLU A 73 -9.84 -20.98 -4.73
CA GLU A 73 -9.50 -22.05 -5.67
C GLU A 73 -8.88 -21.50 -6.95
N ARG A 74 -9.38 -20.37 -7.47
CA ARG A 74 -8.75 -19.66 -8.59
C ARG A 74 -7.32 -19.23 -8.29
N ALA A 75 -7.06 -18.68 -7.10
CA ALA A 75 -5.71 -18.31 -6.68
C ALA A 75 -4.80 -19.56 -6.59
N ASN A 76 -5.32 -20.66 -6.06
CA ASN A 76 -4.60 -21.94 -5.97
C ASN A 76 -4.26 -22.52 -7.35
N THR A 77 -5.17 -22.42 -8.34
CA THR A 77 -4.89 -22.81 -9.73
C THR A 77 -3.69 -22.08 -10.30
N ILE A 78 -3.63 -20.76 -10.10
CA ILE A 78 -2.51 -19.94 -10.57
C ILE A 78 -1.24 -20.25 -9.80
N LYS A 79 -1.33 -20.41 -8.48
CA LYS A 79 -0.22 -20.84 -7.62
C LYS A 79 0.41 -22.13 -8.15
N GLN A 80 -0.41 -23.13 -8.49
CA GLN A 80 0.07 -24.39 -9.04
C GLN A 80 0.82 -24.20 -10.37
N LYS A 81 0.36 -23.31 -11.26
CA LYS A 81 1.06 -23.01 -12.53
C LYS A 81 2.47 -22.44 -12.32
N PHE A 82 2.67 -21.63 -11.28
CA PHE A 82 3.99 -21.15 -10.90
C PHE A 82 4.88 -22.27 -10.37
N VAL A 83 4.34 -23.13 -9.49
CA VAL A 83 5.06 -24.29 -8.93
C VAL A 83 5.47 -25.28 -10.01
N ASP A 84 4.57 -25.59 -10.95
CA ASP A 84 4.84 -26.48 -12.10
C ASP A 84 5.97 -25.96 -12.99
N ARG A 85 6.24 -24.65 -12.96
CA ARG A 85 7.35 -23.99 -13.67
C ARG A 85 8.63 -23.88 -12.85
N GLY A 86 8.69 -24.56 -11.70
CA GLY A 86 9.87 -24.64 -10.85
C GLY A 86 10.07 -23.45 -9.93
N ILE A 87 9.07 -22.57 -9.77
CA ILE A 87 9.11 -21.53 -8.74
C ILE A 87 8.74 -22.15 -7.40
N ALA A 88 9.66 -22.07 -6.45
CA ALA A 88 9.46 -22.63 -5.12
C ALA A 88 8.26 -21.99 -4.42
N ASP A 89 7.47 -22.82 -3.73
CA ASP A 89 6.29 -22.38 -2.98
C ASP A 89 6.60 -21.24 -1.99
N SER A 90 7.80 -21.27 -1.41
CA SER A 90 8.29 -20.27 -0.45
C SER A 90 8.44 -18.85 -1.00
N ILE A 91 8.52 -18.70 -2.33
CA ILE A 91 8.56 -17.41 -3.04
C ILE A 91 7.14 -16.84 -3.19
N ILE A 92 6.10 -17.68 -3.17
CA ILE A 92 4.71 -17.25 -3.29
C ILE A 92 4.20 -16.85 -1.89
N LYS A 93 4.34 -15.56 -1.56
CA LYS A 93 4.05 -15.04 -0.21
C LYS A 93 2.57 -14.91 0.09
N ASN A 94 1.77 -14.59 -0.92
CA ASN A 94 0.32 -14.43 -0.77
C ASN A 94 -0.39 -15.21 -1.87
N SER A 95 -1.39 -16.00 -1.48
CA SER A 95 -2.30 -16.70 -2.40
C SER A 95 -3.68 -16.71 -1.77
N ASP A 96 -4.42 -15.63 -1.97
CA ASP A 96 -5.69 -15.40 -1.27
C ASP A 96 -6.86 -15.23 -2.25
N GLY A 97 -7.95 -15.93 -2.00
CA GLY A 97 -9.26 -15.58 -2.51
C GLY A 97 -9.80 -14.34 -1.79
N LYS A 98 -10.16 -13.29 -2.52
CA LYS A 98 -10.68 -12.04 -1.94
C LYS A 98 -12.21 -11.98 -1.91
N GLY A 99 -12.90 -12.94 -2.51
CA GLY A 99 -14.36 -12.94 -2.64
C GLY A 99 -14.82 -12.11 -3.83
N GLU A 100 -16.04 -11.59 -3.73
CA GLU A 100 -16.68 -10.82 -4.80
C GLU A 100 -16.16 -9.39 -4.94
N LEU A 101 -16.24 -8.88 -6.16
CA LEU A 101 -16.07 -7.47 -6.49
C LEU A 101 -17.43 -6.88 -6.87
N LEU A 102 -17.80 -5.79 -6.18
CA LEU A 102 -19.06 -5.09 -6.43
C LEU A 102 -19.07 -4.40 -7.79
N LEU A 103 -20.27 -4.34 -8.38
CA LEU A 103 -20.50 -3.58 -9.60
C LEU A 103 -20.45 -2.06 -9.34
N THR A 104 -19.93 -1.34 -10.31
CA THR A 104 -19.88 0.14 -10.32
C THR A 104 -20.80 0.74 -11.38
N ARG A 105 -21.25 -0.06 -12.36
CA ARG A 105 -22.30 0.28 -13.33
C ARG A 105 -23.44 -0.74 -13.21
N LEU A 106 -24.68 -0.27 -13.37
CA LEU A 106 -25.89 -1.05 -13.10
C LEU A 106 -26.79 -1.21 -14.34
N ASP A 107 -26.27 -0.96 -15.54
CA ASP A 107 -26.95 -1.28 -16.79
C ASP A 107 -26.64 -2.73 -17.20
N ASP A 108 -27.58 -3.42 -17.86
CA ASP A 108 -27.47 -4.86 -18.13
C ASP A 108 -26.18 -5.23 -18.88
N VAL A 109 -25.84 -4.45 -19.92
CA VAL A 109 -24.66 -4.67 -20.75
C VAL A 109 -23.37 -4.35 -19.99
N GLY A 110 -23.31 -3.21 -19.30
CA GLY A 110 -22.13 -2.80 -18.54
C GLY A 110 -21.86 -3.69 -17.33
N SER A 111 -22.92 -4.17 -16.68
CA SER A 111 -22.86 -5.11 -15.56
C SER A 111 -22.22 -6.42 -16.00
N GLU A 112 -22.66 -7.02 -17.11
CA GLU A 112 -22.11 -8.31 -17.55
C GLU A 112 -20.65 -8.22 -18.00
N VAL A 113 -20.28 -7.13 -18.67
CA VAL A 113 -18.86 -6.86 -19.00
C VAL A 113 -18.04 -6.75 -17.72
N GLN A 114 -18.53 -6.01 -16.72
CA GLN A 114 -17.84 -5.87 -15.45
C GLN A 114 -17.72 -7.19 -14.69
N ARG A 115 -18.75 -8.03 -14.69
CA ARG A 115 -18.69 -9.38 -14.11
C ARG A 115 -17.58 -10.20 -14.74
N THR A 116 -17.48 -10.16 -16.06
CA THR A 116 -16.41 -10.85 -16.80
C THR A 116 -15.02 -10.36 -16.41
N LEU A 117 -14.87 -9.05 -16.18
CA LEU A 117 -13.62 -8.47 -15.72
C LEU A 117 -13.33 -8.73 -14.22
N ASN A 118 -14.36 -8.95 -13.41
CA ASN A 118 -14.25 -9.23 -11.98
C ASN A 118 -13.90 -10.69 -11.70
N ARG A 119 -14.28 -11.62 -12.59
CA ARG A 119 -13.86 -13.03 -12.53
C ARG A 119 -12.40 -13.18 -12.96
N LYS A 120 -11.48 -12.76 -12.09
CA LYS A 120 -10.05 -12.75 -12.39
C LYS A 120 -9.18 -13.16 -11.22
N VAL A 121 -7.95 -13.49 -11.53
CA VAL A 121 -6.84 -13.52 -10.59
C VAL A 121 -5.84 -12.45 -11.00
N GLU A 122 -5.46 -11.60 -10.06
CA GLU A 122 -4.38 -10.64 -10.20
C GLU A 122 -3.09 -11.24 -9.67
N ILE A 123 -2.04 -11.16 -10.47
CA ILE A 123 -0.73 -11.73 -10.22
C ILE A 123 0.28 -10.60 -10.22
N ILE A 124 1.09 -10.56 -9.17
CA ILE A 124 2.08 -9.53 -8.94
C ILE A 124 3.39 -10.24 -8.64
N VAL A 125 4.35 -10.10 -9.55
CA VAL A 125 5.71 -10.64 -9.40
C VAL A 125 6.64 -9.50 -9.07
N SER A 126 7.15 -9.53 -7.85
CA SER A 126 8.12 -8.57 -7.37
C SER A 126 9.52 -9.05 -7.70
N LEU A 127 10.32 -8.19 -8.33
CA LEU A 127 11.69 -8.50 -8.69
C LEU A 127 12.65 -7.84 -7.69
N LEU A 128 13.72 -8.56 -7.35
CA LEU A 128 14.79 -8.08 -6.47
C LEU A 128 15.28 -6.71 -6.97
N GLN A 129 15.06 -5.67 -6.17
CA GLN A 129 15.59 -4.34 -6.45
C GLN A 129 16.96 -4.18 -5.76
N PRO A 130 18.02 -3.78 -6.49
CA PRO A 130 19.26 -3.39 -5.85
C PRO A 130 19.00 -2.15 -5.00
N ARG A 131 18.92 -2.33 -3.68
CA ARG A 131 18.80 -1.25 -2.70
C ARG A 131 20.13 -0.51 -2.62
N VAL A 132 20.25 0.62 -3.32
CA VAL A 132 21.28 1.63 -2.99
C VAL A 132 20.80 2.39 -1.76
N VAL A 133 20.97 1.80 -0.58
CA VAL A 133 20.66 2.50 0.68
C VAL A 133 21.83 3.42 1.00
N SER A 134 21.60 4.74 0.98
CA SER A 134 22.62 5.68 1.40
C SER A 134 22.90 5.53 2.90
N LYS A 135 24.12 5.84 3.33
CA LYS A 135 24.52 5.78 4.75
C LYS A 135 23.61 6.65 5.63
N GLU A 136 23.10 7.77 5.11
CA GLU A 136 22.15 8.62 5.84
C GLU A 136 20.78 7.95 6.04
N ALA A 137 20.31 7.15 5.07
CA ALA A 137 19.04 6.43 5.20
C ALA A 137 19.12 5.31 6.24
N VAL A 138 20.27 4.64 6.37
CA VAL A 138 20.53 3.63 7.41
C VAL A 138 20.61 4.28 8.79
N ALA A 139 21.34 5.39 8.93
CA ALA A 139 21.45 6.10 10.21
C ALA A 139 20.08 6.61 10.69
N ARG A 140 19.24 7.08 9.77
CA ARG A 140 17.90 7.57 10.06
C ARG A 140 16.92 6.46 10.42
N GLU A 141 17.11 5.26 9.85
CA GLU A 141 16.32 4.07 10.18
C GLU A 141 16.64 3.59 11.60
N LYS A 142 17.92 3.62 12.00
CA LYS A 142 18.35 3.29 13.35
C LYS A 142 17.80 4.25 14.42
N GLU A 143 17.82 5.56 14.17
CA GLU A 143 17.21 6.58 15.05
C GLU A 143 15.69 6.36 15.23
N LEU A 144 15.01 5.91 14.17
CA LEU A 144 13.57 5.63 14.18
C LEU A 144 13.21 4.32 14.91
N GLU A 145 14.13 3.35 14.98
CA GLU A 145 13.96 2.14 15.79
C GLU A 145 14.16 2.41 17.28
N GLU A 146 15.15 3.25 17.63
CA GLU A 146 15.47 3.61 19.02
C GLU A 146 14.36 4.45 19.70
N THR A 147 13.39 4.97 18.94
CA THR A 147 12.28 5.82 19.45
C THR A 147 10.89 5.14 19.44
N LYS A 148 10.82 3.82 19.19
CA LYS A 148 9.55 3.07 19.07
C LYS A 148 8.62 3.16 20.29
N ASP A 149 9.14 3.40 21.49
CA ASP A 149 8.35 3.40 22.74
C ASP A 149 7.74 4.76 23.14
N SER A 150 7.74 5.76 22.25
CA SER A 150 7.35 7.15 22.59
C SER A 150 6.17 7.73 21.80
N TYR A 151 5.28 6.87 21.28
CA TYR A 151 4.11 7.37 20.54
C TYR A 151 3.12 8.11 21.46
N LYS A 152 2.80 9.34 21.05
CA LYS A 152 1.76 10.19 21.63
C LYS A 152 0.46 10.12 20.82
N THR A 153 -0.59 10.64 21.43
CA THR A 153 -1.84 11.09 20.80
C THR A 153 -1.77 12.59 20.53
N PHE A 154 -2.69 13.14 19.73
CA PHE A 154 -2.71 14.59 19.49
C PHE A 154 -3.34 15.35 20.66
N GLU A 155 -3.93 14.63 21.61
CA GLU A 155 -4.46 15.15 22.87
C GLU A 155 -3.37 15.30 23.97
N ASP A 156 -2.17 14.77 23.76
CA ASP A 156 -1.08 14.87 24.73
C ASP A 156 -0.37 16.23 24.65
N GLU A 157 -0.58 17.08 25.66
CA GLU A 157 0.04 18.40 25.76
C GLU A 157 1.23 18.44 26.74
N PRO A 158 2.30 19.22 26.45
CA PRO A 158 2.54 19.93 25.20
C PRO A 158 3.12 19.01 24.10
N ILE A 159 2.72 19.29 22.85
CA ILE A 159 3.40 18.71 21.68
C ILE A 159 4.72 19.45 21.45
N ILE A 160 5.82 18.69 21.43
CA ILE A 160 7.18 19.20 21.25
C ILE A 160 7.83 18.61 19.99
N LYS A 161 8.94 19.21 19.57
CA LYS A 161 9.76 18.67 18.48
C LYS A 161 10.25 17.26 18.84
N GLY A 162 10.09 16.32 17.90
CA GLY A 162 10.48 14.92 18.06
C GLY A 162 9.29 14.00 18.36
N ASP A 163 8.17 14.56 18.83
CA ASP A 163 6.99 13.76 19.13
C ASP A 163 6.46 13.01 17.91
N ARG A 164 6.10 11.75 18.12
CA ARG A 164 5.46 10.88 17.12
C ARG A 164 4.02 10.65 17.53
N ILE A 165 3.08 11.11 16.72
CA ILE A 165 1.65 10.98 16.99
C ILE A 165 1.10 9.84 16.15
N LEU A 166 0.64 8.77 16.82
CA LEU A 166 0.10 7.60 16.15
C LEU A 166 -1.38 7.76 15.87
N LEU A 167 -1.78 7.64 14.60
CA LEU A 167 -3.17 7.83 14.18
C LEU A 167 -4.02 6.55 14.32
N LYS A 168 -4.11 6.00 15.53
CA LYS A 168 -4.72 4.68 15.81
C LYS A 168 -6.15 4.49 15.25
N ASN A 169 -6.95 5.56 15.24
CA ASN A 169 -8.35 5.50 14.79
C ASN A 169 -8.55 5.84 13.31
N ILE A 170 -7.47 6.08 12.56
CA ILE A 170 -7.49 6.36 11.12
C ILE A 170 -7.17 5.06 10.37
N LEU A 171 -8.23 4.30 10.08
CA LEU A 171 -8.15 2.98 9.48
C LEU A 171 -8.31 3.09 7.95
N PHE A 172 -7.32 2.59 7.22
CA PHE A 172 -7.34 2.49 5.76
C PHE A 172 -8.09 1.24 5.31
N LYS A 173 -8.76 1.32 4.16
CA LYS A 173 -9.24 0.10 3.51
C LYS A 173 -8.03 -0.76 3.09
N THR A 174 -8.16 -2.08 3.21
CA THR A 174 -7.08 -3.02 2.88
C THR A 174 -6.60 -2.79 1.44
N ASN A 175 -5.29 -2.61 1.26
CA ASN A 175 -4.60 -2.35 -0.02
C ASN A 175 -5.06 -1.08 -0.78
N TYR A 176 -5.75 -0.17 -0.12
CA TYR A 176 -6.14 1.12 -0.69
C TYR A 176 -5.57 2.29 0.11
N SER A 177 -5.42 3.42 -0.57
CA SER A 177 -4.93 4.69 -0.01
C SER A 177 -5.99 5.51 0.74
N TYR A 178 -7.27 5.13 0.68
CA TYR A 178 -8.37 5.86 1.34
C TYR A 178 -8.88 5.16 2.62
N ILE A 179 -9.43 5.98 3.52
CA ILE A 179 -9.89 5.55 4.86
C ILE A 179 -11.31 4.99 4.86
N HIS A 180 -11.64 4.21 5.89
CA HIS A 180 -13.02 3.84 6.19
C HIS A 180 -13.84 5.07 6.62
N GLY A 181 -15.15 5.07 6.32
CA GLY A 181 -16.06 6.16 6.70
C GLY A 181 -16.04 6.48 8.20
N LYS A 182 -15.96 5.45 9.06
CA LYS A 182 -15.86 5.60 10.52
C LYS A 182 -14.66 6.42 10.98
N SER A 183 -13.55 6.37 10.25
CA SER A 183 -12.31 7.10 10.59
C SER A 183 -12.36 8.58 10.25
N ARG A 184 -13.36 9.03 9.49
CA ARG A 184 -13.53 10.44 9.11
C ARG A 184 -13.73 11.33 10.34
N LYS A 185 -14.42 10.83 11.38
CA LYS A 185 -14.65 11.59 12.62
C LYS A 185 -13.34 11.94 13.31
N ASP A 186 -12.42 10.99 13.43
CA ASP A 186 -11.14 11.22 14.11
C ASP A 186 -10.15 12.00 13.26
N LEU A 187 -10.14 11.79 11.93
CA LEU A 187 -9.36 12.65 11.03
C LEU A 187 -9.84 14.11 11.06
N ASN A 188 -11.14 14.36 11.23
CA ASN A 188 -11.67 15.71 11.43
C ASN A 188 -11.20 16.34 12.74
N LYS A 189 -11.10 15.58 13.84
CA LYS A 189 -10.57 16.09 15.11
C LYS A 189 -9.11 16.50 14.94
N LEU A 190 -8.30 15.63 14.34
CA LEU A 190 -6.89 15.91 14.04
C LEU A 190 -6.73 17.17 13.17
N ALA A 191 -7.55 17.30 12.12
CA ALA A 191 -7.52 18.47 11.24
C ALA A 191 -7.83 19.76 11.99
N LYS A 192 -8.88 19.76 12.83
CA LYS A 192 -9.26 20.90 13.67
C LYS A 192 -8.15 21.29 14.63
N TYR A 193 -7.54 20.31 15.30
CA TYR A 193 -6.41 20.52 16.19
C TYR A 193 -5.24 21.18 15.44
N LEU A 194 -4.76 20.56 14.36
CA LEU A 194 -3.62 21.08 13.59
C LEU A 194 -3.90 22.42 12.89
N ALA A 195 -5.16 22.74 12.63
CA ALA A 195 -5.56 24.06 12.15
C ALA A 195 -5.46 25.13 13.26
N ALA A 196 -5.86 24.79 14.49
CA ALA A 196 -5.77 25.64 15.67
C ALA A 196 -4.34 25.84 16.19
N HIS A 197 -3.42 24.94 15.84
CA HIS A 197 -2.01 24.95 16.26
C HIS A 197 -1.04 25.26 15.09
N PRO A 198 -1.03 26.50 14.56
CA PRO A 198 -0.25 26.86 13.39
C PRO A 198 1.28 26.87 13.58
N GLU A 199 1.73 26.77 14.81
CA GLU A 199 3.12 26.64 15.23
C GLU A 199 3.73 25.28 14.91
N ILE A 200 2.90 24.23 14.77
CA ILE A 200 3.35 22.85 14.57
C ILE A 200 3.70 22.64 13.09
N ILE A 201 4.94 22.20 12.84
CA ILE A 201 5.45 21.80 11.53
C ILE A 201 5.84 20.33 11.60
N PHE A 202 5.34 19.53 10.67
CA PHE A 202 5.38 18.08 10.81
C PHE A 202 5.49 17.33 9.48
N LYS A 203 5.90 16.07 9.60
CA LYS A 203 5.94 15.08 8.53
C LYS A 203 4.87 14.04 8.76
N ILE A 204 4.16 13.66 7.70
CA ILE A 204 3.18 12.59 7.68
C ILE A 204 3.88 11.36 7.11
N GLN A 205 3.95 10.29 7.89
CA GLN A 205 4.73 9.10 7.57
C GLN A 205 3.77 7.94 7.40
N GLY A 206 3.73 7.36 6.19
CA GLY A 206 2.90 6.21 5.90
C GLY A 206 3.68 4.91 5.99
N HIS A 207 3.02 3.87 6.50
CA HIS A 207 3.58 2.54 6.67
C HIS A 207 2.61 1.50 6.11
N VAL A 208 3.15 0.35 5.74
CA VAL A 208 2.37 -0.82 5.33
C VAL A 208 2.89 -2.05 6.05
N CYS A 209 2.01 -3.04 6.17
CA CYS A 209 2.34 -4.35 6.72
C CYS A 209 2.62 -5.37 5.62
N CYS A 210 3.15 -6.52 6.01
CA CYS A 210 3.15 -7.78 5.24
C CYS A 210 3.83 -7.74 3.87
N VAL A 211 4.74 -6.78 3.63
CA VAL A 211 5.61 -6.76 2.46
C VAL A 211 7.05 -6.91 2.91
N ASP A 212 7.77 -7.86 2.35
CA ASP A 212 9.12 -8.19 2.82
C ASP A 212 10.14 -7.09 2.44
N HIS A 213 11.23 -7.06 3.20
CA HIS A 213 12.42 -6.24 2.93
C HIS A 213 12.14 -4.75 2.81
N GLY A 214 11.26 -4.19 3.66
CA GLY A 214 11.03 -2.75 3.75
C GLY A 214 10.54 -2.08 2.45
N ARG A 215 9.89 -2.85 1.57
CA ARG A 215 9.28 -2.33 0.35
C ARG A 215 7.93 -1.71 0.66
N ASP A 216 7.39 -0.97 -0.31
CA ASP A 216 6.04 -0.47 -0.21
C ASP A 216 5.02 -1.53 -0.67
N GLY A 217 3.76 -1.35 -0.28
CA GLY A 217 2.63 -2.12 -0.77
C GLY A 217 2.07 -1.53 -2.06
N ILE A 218 1.20 -2.28 -2.71
CA ILE A 218 0.53 -1.85 -3.95
C ILE A 218 -0.79 -1.16 -3.60
N ASP A 219 -1.00 0.04 -4.14
CA ASP A 219 -2.29 0.72 -4.09
C ASP A 219 -3.18 0.17 -5.20
N LEU A 220 -4.13 -0.70 -4.85
CA LEU A 220 -5.05 -1.35 -5.81
C LEU A 220 -5.89 -0.35 -6.60
N LYS A 221 -6.01 0.91 -6.15
CA LYS A 221 -6.64 1.96 -6.95
C LYS A 221 -5.82 2.29 -8.21
N THR A 222 -4.50 2.27 -8.11
CA THR A 222 -3.59 2.75 -9.16
C THR A 222 -2.68 1.68 -9.74
N GLY A 223 -2.60 0.51 -9.10
CA GLY A 223 -1.68 -0.58 -9.44
C GLY A 223 -0.21 -0.28 -9.12
N LYS A 224 0.10 0.86 -8.47
CA LYS A 224 1.49 1.26 -8.19
C LYS A 224 1.94 0.79 -6.82
N ARG A 225 3.20 0.35 -6.70
CA ARG A 225 3.85 0.00 -5.43
C ARG A 225 4.30 1.26 -4.66
N ASN A 226 3.33 2.04 -4.20
CA ASN A 226 3.55 3.25 -3.41
C ASN A 226 2.44 3.45 -2.36
N LEU A 227 1.86 2.37 -1.84
CA LEU A 227 0.68 2.42 -0.96
C LEU A 227 0.92 3.24 0.30
N SER A 228 2.06 3.09 0.97
CA SER A 228 2.43 3.83 2.17
C SER A 228 2.55 5.33 1.86
N GLU A 229 3.15 5.69 0.73
CA GLU A 229 3.25 7.07 0.27
C GLU A 229 1.85 7.62 -0.08
N ALA A 230 1.05 6.86 -0.81
CA ALA A 230 -0.30 7.23 -1.23
C ALA A 230 -1.22 7.47 -0.01
N ARG A 231 -1.10 6.65 1.04
CA ARG A 231 -1.80 6.85 2.32
C ARG A 231 -1.35 8.12 3.04
N ALA A 232 -0.04 8.36 3.12
CA ALA A 232 0.50 9.59 3.71
C ALA A 232 0.01 10.83 2.94
N LYS A 233 -0.02 10.74 1.60
CA LYS A 233 -0.53 11.79 0.72
C LYS A 233 -2.04 12.02 0.91
N PHE A 234 -2.83 10.96 1.07
CA PHE A 234 -4.27 11.08 1.34
C PHE A 234 -4.53 11.93 2.60
N ILE A 235 -3.79 11.67 3.68
CA ILE A 235 -3.89 12.46 4.92
C ILE A 235 -3.41 13.90 4.70
N TYR A 236 -2.31 14.09 3.95
CA TYR A 236 -1.82 15.42 3.60
C TYR A 236 -2.87 16.27 2.89
N ASP A 237 -3.48 15.72 1.82
CA ASP A 237 -4.48 16.41 1.02
C ASP A 237 -5.70 16.73 1.89
N TYR A 238 -6.16 15.76 2.68
CA TYR A 238 -7.27 15.97 3.62
C TYR A 238 -7.02 17.12 4.59
N LEU A 239 -5.87 17.12 5.27
CA LEU A 239 -5.51 18.16 6.23
C LEU A 239 -5.42 19.53 5.55
N ALA A 240 -4.89 19.58 4.33
CA ALA A 240 -4.79 20.81 3.55
C ALA A 240 -6.18 21.38 3.22
N ASP A 241 -7.11 20.52 2.80
CA ASP A 241 -8.49 20.90 2.48
C ASP A 241 -9.26 21.36 3.72
N HIS A 242 -8.81 20.98 4.93
CA HIS A 242 -9.40 21.36 6.22
C HIS A 242 -8.62 22.47 6.95
N GLY A 243 -7.87 23.29 6.20
CA GLY A 243 -7.28 24.53 6.72
C GLY A 243 -5.88 24.39 7.31
N VAL A 244 -5.25 23.22 7.25
CA VAL A 244 -3.85 23.05 7.65
C VAL A 244 -2.94 23.53 6.52
N ALA A 245 -2.14 24.56 6.77
CA ALA A 245 -1.31 25.15 5.72
C ALA A 245 -0.30 24.15 5.13
N LYS A 246 -0.36 23.91 3.81
CA LYS A 246 0.52 22.99 3.04
C LYS A 246 2.01 23.15 3.31
N LYS A 247 2.46 24.38 3.59
CA LYS A 247 3.86 24.71 3.93
C LYS A 247 4.35 24.13 5.26
N ARG A 248 3.45 23.75 6.16
CA ARG A 248 3.77 23.16 7.47
C ARG A 248 3.84 21.63 7.44
N MET A 249 3.45 21.03 6.33
CA MET A 249 3.32 19.58 6.19
C MET A 249 4.25 19.10 5.09
N ARG A 250 4.89 17.96 5.29
CA ARG A 250 5.48 17.11 4.24
C ARG A 250 4.93 15.69 4.42
N TYR A 251 4.94 14.85 3.39
CA TYR A 251 4.57 13.45 3.51
C TYR A 251 5.64 12.54 2.91
N GLN A 252 5.72 11.30 3.39
CA GLN A 252 6.66 10.28 2.91
C GLN A 252 6.09 8.88 3.17
N GLY A 253 6.28 7.97 2.22
CA GLY A 253 6.06 6.53 2.42
C GLY A 253 7.33 5.85 2.90
N PHE A 254 7.21 4.95 3.88
CA PHE A 254 8.32 4.14 4.38
C PHE A 254 8.20 2.65 4.08
N GLY A 255 7.12 2.23 3.41
CA GLY A 255 6.88 0.82 3.19
C GLY A 255 6.74 0.05 4.51
N SER A 256 7.30 -1.15 4.56
CA SER A 256 7.37 -2.00 5.76
C SER A 256 8.64 -1.82 6.59
N ARG A 257 9.39 -0.72 6.40
CA ARG A 257 10.70 -0.51 7.05
C ARG A 257 10.64 -0.34 8.56
N PHE A 258 9.51 0.10 9.10
CA PHE A 258 9.37 0.43 10.52
C PHE A 258 8.21 -0.32 11.17
N PRO A 259 8.28 -1.67 11.28
CA PRO A 259 7.24 -2.43 11.94
C PRO A 259 7.20 -2.10 13.43
N LEU A 260 5.99 -2.04 14.00
CA LEU A 260 5.81 -1.82 15.45
C LEU A 260 6.19 -3.04 16.30
N GLY A 261 6.31 -4.23 15.68
CA GLY A 261 6.62 -5.48 16.38
C GLY A 261 5.41 -6.16 17.03
N GLY A 262 4.18 -5.68 16.75
CA GLY A 262 2.92 -6.22 17.22
C GLY A 262 2.09 -6.86 16.10
N ASP A 263 0.76 -6.68 16.16
CA ASP A 263 -0.14 -7.21 15.14
C ASP A 263 0.14 -6.53 13.77
N PRO A 264 0.30 -7.28 12.68
CA PRO A 264 0.55 -6.71 11.35
C PRO A 264 -0.49 -5.66 10.94
N LYS A 265 -1.74 -5.72 11.43
CA LYS A 265 -2.74 -4.70 11.12
C LYS A 265 -2.34 -3.31 11.62
N ASP A 266 -1.54 -3.22 12.69
CA ASP A 266 -1.10 -1.97 13.28
C ASP A 266 -0.01 -1.29 12.44
N ASP A 267 0.62 -2.04 11.53
CA ASP A 267 1.56 -1.51 10.54
C ASP A 267 0.86 -0.93 9.29
N LYS A 268 -0.46 -1.10 9.15
CA LYS A 268 -1.28 -0.39 8.13
C LYS A 268 -1.62 1.04 8.56
N ARG A 269 -0.61 1.80 8.97
CA ARG A 269 -0.81 3.07 9.68
C ARG A 269 -0.26 4.28 8.93
N VAL A 270 -0.71 5.43 9.40
CA VAL A 270 -0.03 6.72 9.20
C VAL A 270 0.25 7.32 10.57
N GLU A 271 1.36 8.00 10.69
CA GLU A 271 1.77 8.72 11.90
C GLU A 271 2.29 10.11 11.53
N ILE A 272 2.32 10.99 12.53
CA ILE A 272 2.86 12.34 12.39
C ILE A 272 4.14 12.44 13.19
N LEU A 273 5.22 12.90 12.56
CA LEU A 273 6.46 13.29 13.24
C LEU A 273 6.54 14.81 13.31
N VAL A 274 6.54 15.35 14.53
CA VAL A 274 6.67 16.79 14.76
C VAL A 274 8.12 17.21 14.55
N THR A 275 8.37 17.90 13.45
CA THR A 275 9.73 18.32 13.06
C THR A 275 10.17 19.63 13.70
N TYR A 276 9.20 20.50 14.03
CA TYR A 276 9.46 21.80 14.62
C TYR A 276 8.18 22.38 15.24
N VAL A 277 8.33 23.12 16.34
CA VAL A 277 7.26 23.93 16.94
C VAL A 277 7.76 25.37 17.01
N LYS A 278 7.08 26.28 16.30
CA LYS A 278 7.45 27.71 16.31
C LYS A 278 7.23 28.28 17.71
N LYS A 279 8.22 29.00 18.22
CA LYS A 279 8.02 29.81 19.44
C LYS A 279 6.98 30.88 19.14
N VAL A 280 5.82 30.81 19.79
CA VAL A 280 4.80 31.85 19.72
C VAL A 280 5.39 33.08 20.41
N LYS A 281 5.69 34.13 19.66
CA LYS A 281 6.06 35.42 20.27
C LYS A 281 4.84 35.91 21.04
N PRO A 282 4.97 36.30 22.32
CA PRO A 282 3.84 36.89 23.04
C PRO A 282 3.34 38.08 22.24
N LYS A 283 2.03 38.13 21.96
CA LYS A 283 1.39 39.32 21.39
C LYS A 283 1.71 40.46 22.34
N LYS A 284 2.48 41.47 21.89
CA LYS A 284 2.63 42.72 22.61
C LYS A 284 1.20 43.27 22.81
N LYS A 285 0.79 43.39 24.07
CA LYS A 285 -0.43 44.11 24.44
C LYS A 285 -0.29 45.57 24.06
#